data_AF-A0A8T4PJ20-F1
#
_entry.id   AF-A0A8T4PJ20-F1
#
_cell.length_a   1.000
_cell.length_b   1.000
_cell.length_c   1.000
_cell.angle_alpha   90.00
_cell.angle_beta   90.00
_cell.angle_gamma   90.00
#
_symmetry.space_group_name_H-M   'P 1'
#
loop_
_entity.id
_entity.type
_entity.pdbx_description
1 polymer ?
#
loop_
_entity_poly.entity_id
_entity_poly.type
_entity_poly.pdbx_seq_one_letter_code
_entity_poly.pdbx_strand_id
1 'polypeptide(L)'
;MANNDILSGISQKDMKEFGRDFSQLLRVASEIDRYYVKWEQDIVKYLPKLDKFINLFNKKYGNIKVKVLKRIDGVDVRILLNEGTVKDIFNNCASRIAGLKSIGTINFGSADVAEMEKFANEIDKIKDKLYLTYYQPEVGIYSVFLSKNKSEKMVELHWEIKESINEVSPDFRICAYYALKDGYSKKIRLLDEGATFGFLSLLSEKEKREWFDRLRGFWNNFSNCVSQYTNPPRIRYLHIFSYIAILF
;
A
#
# COMPACT_ATOMS: atom_id res chain seq x y z
N MET A 1 15.55 9.51 -26.69
CA MET A 1 16.11 9.53 -25.32
C MET A 1 15.60 8.29 -24.61
N ALA A 2 16.48 7.43 -24.09
CA ALA A 2 16.06 6.25 -23.34
C ALA A 2 15.37 6.72 -22.05
N ASN A 3 14.04 6.54 -21.98
CA ASN A 3 13.28 6.75 -20.75
C ASN A 3 13.74 5.70 -19.74
N ASN A 4 14.72 6.04 -18.91
CA ASN A 4 15.05 5.26 -17.72
C ASN A 4 13.92 5.48 -16.70
N ASP A 5 12.83 4.70 -16.88
CA ASP A 5 11.78 4.51 -15.90
C ASP A 5 12.40 4.39 -14.51
N ILE A 6 11.86 5.11 -13.52
CA ILE A 6 12.31 5.06 -12.13
C ILE A 6 12.30 3.64 -11.55
N LEU A 7 11.50 2.73 -12.13
CA LEU A 7 11.40 1.34 -11.72
C LEU A 7 12.23 0.36 -12.59
N SER A 8 13.02 0.83 -13.57
CA SER A 8 13.71 -0.04 -14.53
C SER A 8 14.72 -1.02 -13.92
N GLY A 9 15.26 -0.71 -12.73
CA GLY A 9 16.15 -1.59 -11.96
C GLY A 9 15.44 -2.51 -10.96
N ILE A 10 14.12 -2.41 -10.82
CA ILE A 10 13.33 -3.20 -9.86
C ILE A 10 12.70 -4.37 -10.60
N SER A 11 12.83 -5.58 -10.06
CA SER A 11 12.26 -6.76 -10.72
C SER A 11 10.73 -6.71 -10.74
N GLN A 12 10.11 -7.17 -11.83
CA GLN A 12 8.65 -7.22 -11.94
C GLN A 12 8.02 -8.10 -10.85
N LYS A 13 8.74 -9.11 -10.36
CA LYS A 13 8.31 -9.96 -9.25
C LYS A 13 8.18 -9.16 -7.96
N ASP A 14 9.17 -8.31 -7.67
CA ASP A 14 9.20 -7.47 -6.47
C ASP A 14 8.11 -6.39 -6.52
N MET A 15 7.92 -5.77 -7.70
CA MET A 15 6.81 -4.84 -7.94
C MET A 15 5.45 -5.48 -7.67
N LYS A 16 5.21 -6.69 -8.19
CA LYS A 16 3.96 -7.42 -7.95
C LYS A 16 3.78 -7.81 -6.49
N GLU A 17 4.85 -8.17 -5.79
CA GLU A 17 4.80 -8.48 -4.36
C GLU A 17 4.43 -7.24 -3.55
N PHE A 18 5.08 -6.10 -3.82
CA PHE A 18 4.75 -4.83 -3.19
C PHE A 18 3.31 -4.41 -3.49
N GLY A 19 2.87 -4.46 -4.75
CA GLY A 19 1.50 -4.10 -5.14
C GLY A 19 0.44 -4.92 -4.39
N ARG A 20 0.68 -6.22 -4.20
CA ARG A 20 -0.19 -7.11 -3.41
C ARG A 20 -0.20 -6.75 -1.92
N ASP A 21 0.97 -6.56 -1.33
CA ASP A 21 1.10 -6.20 0.09
C ASP A 21 0.47 -4.83 0.38
N PHE A 22 0.69 -3.86 -0.51
CA PHE A 22 0.14 -2.52 -0.41
C PHE A 22 -1.38 -2.50 -0.62
N SER A 23 -1.89 -3.30 -1.56
CA SER A 23 -3.34 -3.52 -1.72
C SER A 23 -3.98 -4.07 -0.46
N GLN A 24 -3.37 -5.09 0.13
CA GLN A 24 -3.86 -5.69 1.37
C GLN A 24 -3.87 -4.67 2.51
N LEU A 25 -2.86 -3.80 2.59
CA LEU A 25 -2.82 -2.71 3.55
C LEU A 25 -3.97 -1.73 3.40
N LEU A 26 -4.21 -1.22 2.18
CA LEU A 26 -5.29 -0.27 1.93
C LEU A 26 -6.67 -0.89 2.22
N ARG A 27 -6.87 -2.16 1.86
CA ARG A 27 -8.11 -2.90 2.16
C ARG A 27 -8.36 -3.06 3.64
N VAL A 28 -7.34 -3.50 4.39
CA VAL A 28 -7.46 -3.64 5.85
C VAL A 28 -7.79 -2.28 6.45
N ALA A 29 -7.10 -1.21 6.05
CA ALA A 29 -7.39 0.13 6.55
C ALA A 29 -8.82 0.60 6.24
N SER A 30 -9.30 0.39 5.01
CA SER A 30 -10.65 0.75 4.59
C SER A 30 -11.74 -0.01 5.37
N GLU A 31 -11.55 -1.30 5.66
CA GLU A 31 -12.51 -2.06 6.47
C GLU A 31 -12.49 -1.61 7.92
N ILE A 32 -11.31 -1.34 8.49
CA ILE A 32 -11.22 -0.78 9.84
C ILE A 32 -11.93 0.56 9.92
N ASP A 33 -11.75 1.43 8.92
CA ASP A 33 -12.45 2.71 8.81
C ASP A 33 -13.98 2.50 8.79
N ARG A 34 -14.47 1.56 7.96
CA ARG A 34 -15.89 1.19 7.92
C ARG A 34 -16.43 0.73 9.27
N TYR A 35 -15.70 -0.15 9.96
CA TYR A 35 -16.07 -0.64 11.30
C TYR A 35 -16.07 0.51 12.32
N TYR A 36 -15.14 1.46 12.20
CA TYR A 36 -15.04 2.63 13.06
C TYR A 36 -16.25 3.56 12.89
N VAL A 37 -16.61 3.89 11.65
CA VAL A 37 -17.80 4.70 11.31
C VAL A 37 -19.09 4.05 11.79
N LYS A 38 -19.18 2.72 11.71
CA LYS A 38 -20.35 1.95 12.13
C LYS A 38 -20.40 1.63 13.63
N TRP A 39 -19.41 2.06 14.41
CA TRP A 39 -19.28 1.74 15.84
C TRP A 39 -19.38 0.24 16.14
N GLU A 40 -18.82 -0.60 15.28
CA GLU A 40 -18.87 -2.05 15.47
C GLU A 40 -18.02 -2.47 16.67
N GLN A 41 -18.59 -3.23 17.61
CA GLN A 41 -17.95 -3.61 18.88
C GLN A 41 -16.60 -4.33 18.70
N ASP A 42 -16.44 -5.05 17.59
CA ASP A 42 -15.21 -5.79 17.28
C ASP A 42 -14.02 -4.90 16.91
N ILE A 43 -14.21 -3.58 16.70
CA ILE A 43 -13.12 -2.64 16.42
C ILE A 43 -12.04 -2.67 17.49
N VAL A 44 -12.42 -2.86 18.76
CA VAL A 44 -11.49 -2.96 19.91
C VAL A 44 -10.52 -4.14 19.74
N LYS A 45 -10.96 -5.25 19.11
CA LYS A 45 -10.12 -6.41 18.83
C LYS A 45 -9.19 -6.17 17.63
N TYR A 46 -9.66 -5.42 16.63
CA TYR A 46 -8.90 -5.21 15.40
C TYR A 46 -7.83 -4.12 15.50
N LEU A 47 -8.01 -3.10 16.34
CA LEU A 47 -7.04 -2.01 16.45
C LEU A 47 -5.62 -2.47 16.86
N PRO A 48 -5.43 -3.31 17.91
CA PRO A 48 -4.09 -3.82 18.25
C PRO A 48 -3.48 -4.69 17.14
N LYS A 49 -4.35 -5.38 16.38
CA LYS A 49 -3.94 -6.21 15.25
C LYS A 49 -3.47 -5.36 14.07
N LEU A 50 -4.16 -4.26 13.80
CA LEU A 50 -3.76 -3.26 12.82
C LEU A 50 -2.40 -2.67 13.18
N ASP A 51 -2.18 -2.28 14.44
CA ASP A 51 -0.89 -1.74 14.88
C ASP A 51 0.26 -2.75 14.63
N LYS A 52 0.04 -4.04 14.92
CA LYS A 52 1.01 -5.11 14.59
C LYS A 52 1.25 -5.23 13.09
N PHE A 53 0.19 -5.21 12.30
CA PHE A 53 0.26 -5.33 10.85
C PHE A 53 1.04 -4.17 10.21
N ILE A 54 0.77 -2.93 10.64
CA ILE A 54 1.51 -1.73 10.20
C ILE A 54 2.99 -1.81 10.60
N ASN A 55 3.28 -2.29 11.81
CA ASN A 55 4.66 -2.49 12.24
C ASN A 55 5.40 -3.52 11.39
N LEU A 56 4.74 -4.60 10.97
CA LEU A 56 5.32 -5.57 10.04
C LEU A 56 5.54 -4.96 8.65
N PHE A 57 4.60 -4.14 8.17
CA PHE A 57 4.73 -3.45 6.89
C PHE A 57 5.96 -2.52 6.89
N ASN A 58 6.09 -1.69 7.93
CA ASN A 58 7.22 -0.77 8.09
C ASN A 58 8.56 -1.50 8.28
N LYS A 59 8.55 -2.68 8.92
CA LYS A 59 9.75 -3.54 9.00
C LYS A 59 10.10 -4.19 7.68
N LYS A 60 9.11 -4.48 6.82
CA LYS A 60 9.34 -5.09 5.51
C LYS A 60 9.99 -4.10 4.57
N TYR A 61 9.44 -2.89 4.48
CA TYR A 61 9.86 -1.84 3.55
C TYR A 61 10.50 -0.66 4.30
N GLY A 62 11.83 -0.69 4.49
CA GLY A 62 12.51 0.22 5.43
C GLY A 62 12.53 1.71 5.04
N ASN A 63 12.27 2.02 3.78
CA ASN A 63 12.29 3.39 3.24
C ASN A 63 10.91 4.04 3.14
N ILE A 64 9.87 3.33 3.59
CA ILE A 64 8.54 3.89 3.76
C ILE A 64 8.06 3.62 5.18
N LYS A 65 7.27 4.54 5.70
CA LYS A 65 6.62 4.41 7.00
C LYS A 65 5.15 4.74 6.84
N VAL A 66 4.33 3.71 7.03
CA VAL A 66 2.89 3.83 7.09
C VAL A 66 2.49 4.15 8.53
N LYS A 67 1.62 5.14 8.69
CA LYS A 67 0.98 5.46 9.96
C LYS A 67 -0.53 5.44 9.78
N VAL A 68 -1.22 4.92 10.78
CA VAL A 68 -2.67 4.98 10.87
C VAL A 68 -3.01 6.06 11.89
N LEU A 69 -3.77 7.08 11.48
CA LEU A 69 -4.33 8.09 12.36
C LEU A 69 -5.80 7.79 12.61
N LYS A 70 -6.14 7.58 13.88
CA LYS A 70 -7.53 7.44 14.32
C LYS A 70 -8.08 8.86 14.52
N ARG A 71 -9.11 9.20 13.77
CA ARG A 71 -9.86 10.45 13.89
C ARG A 71 -11.22 10.17 14.52
N ILE A 72 -12.00 11.21 14.77
CA ILE A 72 -13.35 11.06 15.34
C ILE A 72 -14.29 10.43 14.30
N ASP A 73 -14.06 10.73 13.02
CA ASP A 73 -14.88 10.37 11.87
C ASP A 73 -14.35 9.15 11.09
N GLY A 74 -13.21 8.58 11.49
CA GLY A 74 -12.64 7.45 10.76
C GLY A 74 -11.16 7.20 11.02
N VAL A 75 -10.54 6.51 10.08
CA VAL A 75 -9.16 6.06 10.11
C VAL A 75 -8.45 6.48 8.83
N ASP A 76 -7.35 7.21 8.99
CA ASP A 76 -6.58 7.80 7.89
C ASP A 76 -5.20 7.12 7.78
N VAL A 77 -4.79 6.76 6.56
CA VAL A 77 -3.52 6.10 6.26
C VAL A 77 -2.55 7.09 5.67
N ARG A 78 -1.49 7.39 6.43
CA ARG A 78 -0.43 8.30 6.00
C ARG A 78 0.78 7.52 5.53
N ILE A 79 1.28 7.87 4.34
CA ILE A 79 2.46 7.25 3.74
C ILE A 79 3.62 8.24 3.82
N LEU A 80 4.63 7.90 4.60
CA LEU A 80 5.83 8.71 4.78
C LEU A 80 6.99 8.07 4.03
N LEU A 81 7.63 8.83 3.17
CA LEU A 81 8.78 8.46 2.37
C LEU A 81 10.05 8.93 3.08
N ASN A 82 11.06 8.06 3.14
CA ASN A 82 12.32 8.33 3.82
C ASN A 82 13.21 9.29 3.01
N GLU A 83 12.82 10.57 3.00
CA GLU A 83 13.60 11.69 2.46
C GLU A 83 13.57 12.92 3.36
N GLY A 84 14.67 13.67 3.27
CA GLY A 84 14.90 14.92 3.99
C GLY A 84 14.05 16.08 3.45
N THR A 85 13.81 16.15 2.15
CA THR A 85 13.05 17.27 1.56
C THR A 85 12.12 16.83 0.44
N VAL A 86 11.09 17.65 0.17
CA VAL A 86 10.19 17.43 -0.98
C VAL A 86 10.95 17.59 -2.30
N LYS A 87 11.95 18.48 -2.33
CA LYS A 87 12.81 18.68 -3.52
C LYS A 87 13.64 17.43 -3.84
N ASP A 88 14.09 16.68 -2.82
CA ASP A 88 14.82 15.43 -3.03
C ASP A 88 13.93 14.35 -3.67
N ILE A 89 12.69 14.20 -3.18
CA ILE A 89 11.70 13.29 -3.81
C ILE A 89 11.48 13.66 -5.28
N PHE A 90 11.37 14.96 -5.58
CA PHE A 90 11.18 15.44 -6.94
C PHE A 90 12.38 15.10 -7.83
N ASN A 91 13.60 15.44 -7.40
CA ASN A 91 14.82 15.22 -8.17
C ASN A 91 15.13 13.74 -8.37
N ASN A 92 14.99 12.92 -7.31
CA ASN A 92 15.37 11.51 -7.34
C ASN A 92 14.35 10.64 -8.07
N CYS A 93 13.06 11.02 -8.00
CA CYS A 93 11.95 10.17 -8.39
C CYS A 93 10.90 10.90 -9.23
N ALA A 94 10.17 11.88 -8.67
CA ALA A 94 8.92 12.35 -9.27
C ALA A 94 9.10 13.04 -10.64
N SER A 95 10.21 13.75 -10.85
CA SER A 95 10.54 14.41 -12.12
C SER A 95 10.84 13.45 -13.28
N ARG A 96 11.21 12.20 -12.94
CA ARG A 96 11.61 11.15 -13.90
C ARG A 96 10.43 10.27 -14.33
N ILE A 97 9.24 10.48 -13.76
CA ILE A 97 8.03 9.77 -14.16
C ILE A 97 7.50 10.39 -15.46
N ALA A 98 7.32 9.55 -16.48
CA ALA A 98 6.80 9.97 -17.76
C ALA A 98 5.41 10.62 -17.62
N GLY A 99 5.20 11.70 -18.39
CA GLY A 99 3.95 12.44 -18.42
C GLY A 99 3.86 13.59 -17.41
N LEU A 100 4.94 13.98 -16.72
CA LEU A 100 4.92 15.19 -15.89
C LEU A 100 4.51 16.40 -16.75
N LYS A 101 3.43 17.07 -16.35
CA LYS A 101 2.82 18.18 -17.10
C LYS A 101 3.07 19.51 -16.41
N SER A 102 2.93 19.57 -15.10
CA SER A 102 3.16 20.81 -14.35
C SER A 102 3.50 20.55 -12.89
N ILE A 103 4.10 21.57 -12.26
CA ILE A 103 4.38 21.63 -10.84
C ILE A 103 3.77 22.90 -10.23
N GLY A 104 3.59 22.89 -8.92
CA GLY A 104 3.28 24.10 -8.16
C GLY A 104 3.63 23.95 -6.69
N THR A 105 3.97 25.06 -6.04
CA THR A 105 4.23 25.10 -4.60
C THR A 105 3.01 25.45 -3.76
N ILE A 106 1.96 26.00 -4.40
CA ILE A 106 0.71 26.45 -3.76
C ILE A 106 -0.50 25.63 -4.22
N ASN A 107 -0.60 25.34 -5.53
CA ASN A 107 -1.73 24.66 -6.14
C ASN A 107 -1.27 23.79 -7.34
N PHE A 108 -2.16 22.93 -7.82
CA PHE A 108 -1.91 22.17 -9.05
C PHE A 108 -1.94 23.08 -10.29
N GLY A 109 -1.17 22.73 -11.32
CA GLY A 109 -1.22 23.45 -12.60
C GLY A 109 -0.46 24.77 -12.67
N SER A 110 0.35 25.15 -11.67
CA SER A 110 0.95 26.49 -11.61
C SER A 110 1.99 26.76 -12.70
N ALA A 111 2.97 25.86 -12.87
CA ALA A 111 4.06 26.00 -13.82
C ALA A 111 4.15 24.77 -14.73
N ASP A 112 3.86 24.96 -16.02
CA ASP A 112 3.90 23.90 -17.02
C ASP A 112 5.35 23.56 -17.43
N VAL A 113 5.63 22.29 -17.69
CA VAL A 113 6.95 21.84 -18.20
C VAL A 113 7.31 22.49 -19.53
N ALA A 114 6.32 22.93 -20.33
CA ALA A 114 6.55 23.65 -21.57
C ALA A 114 7.02 25.11 -21.35
N GLU A 115 6.74 25.70 -20.19
CA GLU A 115 7.15 27.06 -19.81
C GLU A 115 8.46 27.01 -19.00
N MET A 116 9.59 26.70 -19.66
CA MET A 116 10.87 26.36 -18.99
C MET A 116 11.31 27.33 -17.90
N GLU A 117 11.25 28.64 -18.14
CA GLU A 117 11.68 29.65 -17.16
C GLU A 117 10.78 29.66 -15.92
N LYS A 118 9.46 29.60 -16.13
CA LYS A 118 8.48 29.54 -15.03
C LYS A 118 8.60 28.23 -14.26
N PHE A 119 8.83 27.13 -14.96
CA PHE A 119 9.05 25.82 -14.36
C PHE A 119 10.30 25.79 -13.49
N ALA A 120 11.44 26.28 -13.99
CA ALA A 120 12.67 26.38 -13.22
C ALA A 120 12.50 27.27 -11.98
N ASN A 121 11.89 28.44 -12.15
CA ASN A 121 11.58 29.35 -11.03
C ASN A 121 10.68 28.69 -9.97
N GLU A 122 9.76 27.82 -10.37
CA GLU A 122 8.88 27.11 -9.44
C GLU A 122 9.62 25.97 -8.72
N ILE A 123 10.56 25.28 -9.38
CA ILE A 123 11.46 24.28 -8.75
C ILE A 123 12.29 24.91 -7.63
N ASP A 124 12.76 26.14 -7.83
CA ASP A 124 13.60 26.82 -6.84
C ASP A 124 12.83 27.28 -5.60
N LYS A 125 11.51 27.40 -5.71
CA LYS A 125 10.62 27.72 -4.58
C LYS A 125 10.21 26.49 -3.78
N ILE A 126 10.51 25.26 -4.23
CA ILE A 126 10.11 24.03 -3.53
C ILE A 126 10.76 24.00 -2.14
N LYS A 127 9.90 23.98 -1.11
CA LYS A 127 10.30 23.86 0.30
C LYS A 127 9.56 22.69 0.95
N ASP A 128 8.45 22.99 1.60
CA ASP A 128 7.69 22.05 2.41
C ASP A 128 6.57 21.34 1.64
N LYS A 129 6.23 21.77 0.44
CA LYS A 129 5.07 21.27 -0.32
C LYS A 129 5.35 21.26 -1.81
N LEU A 130 4.74 20.32 -2.51
CA LEU A 130 4.80 20.23 -3.96
C LEU A 130 3.53 19.56 -4.51
N TYR A 131 2.92 20.24 -5.46
CA TYR A 131 1.78 19.78 -6.25
C TYR A 131 2.31 19.37 -7.62
N LEU A 132 2.02 18.15 -8.04
CA LEU A 132 2.48 17.57 -9.29
C LEU A 132 1.25 17.17 -10.11
N THR A 133 1.23 17.56 -11.38
CA THR A 133 0.22 17.11 -12.33
C THR A 133 0.90 16.33 -13.44
N TYR A 134 0.39 15.12 -13.70
CA TYR A 134 0.83 14.26 -14.79
C TYR A 134 -0.30 14.11 -15.81
N TYR A 135 0.05 14.04 -17.07
CA TYR A 135 -0.84 13.73 -18.18
C TYR A 135 -0.35 12.48 -18.89
N GLN A 136 -1.21 11.45 -18.94
CA GLN A 136 -1.01 10.23 -19.70
C GLN A 136 -2.14 10.11 -20.73
N PRO A 137 -1.87 10.10 -22.04
CA PRO A 137 -2.93 10.12 -23.06
C PRO A 137 -3.99 9.03 -22.91
N GLU A 138 -3.58 7.85 -22.43
CA GLU A 138 -4.44 6.67 -22.29
C GLU A 138 -5.31 6.68 -21.03
N VAL A 139 -4.92 7.41 -19.98
CA VAL A 139 -5.58 7.34 -18.66
C VAL A 139 -6.04 8.70 -18.11
N GLY A 140 -5.59 9.79 -18.72
CA GLY A 140 -5.96 11.16 -18.36
C GLY A 140 -4.96 11.83 -17.42
N ILE A 141 -5.49 12.63 -16.48
CA ILE A 141 -4.71 13.47 -15.59
C ILE A 141 -4.58 12.81 -14.21
N TYR A 142 -3.35 12.78 -13.67
CA TYR A 142 -3.08 12.41 -12.29
C TYR A 142 -2.55 13.60 -11.50
N SER A 143 -2.98 13.70 -10.26
CA SER A 143 -2.52 14.70 -9.31
C SER A 143 -1.80 14.01 -8.16
N VAL A 144 -0.60 14.45 -7.84
CA VAL A 144 0.17 13.98 -6.68
C VAL A 144 0.52 15.17 -5.80
N PHE A 145 0.26 15.03 -4.49
CA PHE A 145 0.63 16.03 -3.51
C PHE A 145 1.64 15.47 -2.52
N LEU A 146 2.75 16.20 -2.34
CA LEU A 146 3.82 15.89 -1.42
C LEU A 146 3.91 17.00 -0.37
N SER A 147 4.12 16.63 0.89
CA SER A 147 4.34 17.63 1.94
C SER A 147 5.36 17.16 2.98
N LYS A 148 6.13 18.07 3.54
CA LYS A 148 7.07 17.77 4.61
C LYS A 148 6.31 17.51 5.91
N ASN A 149 6.48 16.31 6.47
CA ASN A 149 6.06 16.03 7.83
C ASN A 149 7.19 16.44 8.80
N LYS A 150 7.02 17.60 9.44
CA LYS A 150 8.05 18.17 10.34
C LYS A 150 8.28 17.32 11.59
N SER A 151 7.25 16.66 12.11
CA SER A 151 7.35 15.82 13.31
C SER A 151 8.17 14.56 13.05
N GLU A 152 7.95 13.90 11.92
CA GLU A 152 8.63 12.65 11.56
C GLU A 152 9.93 12.89 10.80
N LYS A 153 10.20 14.15 10.41
CA LYS A 153 11.31 14.55 9.53
C LYS A 153 11.33 13.76 8.21
N MET A 154 10.18 13.29 7.74
CA MET A 154 9.99 12.56 6.46
C MET A 154 9.11 13.39 5.50
N VAL A 155 9.02 12.97 4.24
CA VAL A 155 8.06 13.55 3.28
C VAL A 155 6.82 12.66 3.23
N GLU A 156 5.65 13.25 3.34
CA GLU A 156 4.39 12.55 3.16
C GLU A 156 3.95 12.58 1.71
N LEU A 157 3.61 11.40 1.19
CA LEU A 157 2.84 11.22 -0.03
C LEU A 157 1.37 11.18 0.36
N HIS A 158 0.62 12.20 -0.07
CA HIS A 158 -0.82 12.26 0.18
C HIS A 158 -1.49 11.24 -0.73
N TRP A 159 -2.05 10.21 -0.11
CA TRP A 159 -2.70 9.11 -0.78
C TRP A 159 -4.18 9.11 -0.46
N GLU A 160 -5.01 9.11 -1.49
CA GLU A 160 -6.45 8.91 -1.33
C GLU A 160 -6.76 7.42 -1.45
N ILE A 161 -7.45 6.84 -0.46
CA ILE A 161 -7.84 5.43 -0.50
C ILE A 161 -8.84 5.25 -1.65
N LYS A 162 -8.38 4.58 -2.71
CA LYS A 162 -9.18 4.22 -3.90
C LYS A 162 -9.63 2.77 -3.82
N GLU A 163 -10.74 2.43 -4.47
CA GLU A 163 -11.25 1.06 -4.53
C GLU A 163 -10.26 0.05 -5.14
N SER A 164 -9.40 0.53 -6.04
CA SER A 164 -8.34 -0.27 -6.65
C SER A 164 -7.03 0.52 -6.79
N ILE A 165 -5.91 -0.20 -6.68
CA ILE A 165 -4.58 0.35 -6.95
C ILE A 165 -4.34 0.32 -8.46
N ASN A 166 -3.90 1.45 -8.99
CA ASN A 166 -3.38 1.54 -10.34
C ASN A 166 -1.85 1.53 -10.30
N GLU A 167 -1.21 0.46 -10.76
CA GLU A 167 0.26 0.35 -10.72
C GLU A 167 0.97 1.36 -11.65
N VAL A 168 0.24 1.94 -12.62
CA VAL A 168 0.76 2.94 -13.57
C VAL A 168 0.72 4.35 -12.97
N SER A 169 -0.07 4.57 -11.91
CA SER A 169 -0.28 5.91 -11.38
C SER A 169 1.00 6.47 -10.71
N PRO A 170 1.27 7.78 -10.84
CA PRO A 170 2.51 8.37 -10.34
C PRO A 170 2.70 8.24 -8.82
N ASP A 171 1.64 8.37 -8.03
CA ASP A 171 1.63 8.12 -6.58
C ASP A 171 2.10 6.69 -6.25
N PHE A 172 1.54 5.67 -6.92
CA PHE A 172 1.96 4.28 -6.74
C PHE A 172 3.43 4.09 -7.08
N ARG A 173 3.87 4.63 -8.22
CA ARG A 173 5.24 4.48 -8.70
C ARG A 173 6.25 5.15 -7.77
N ILE A 174 5.92 6.33 -7.22
CA ILE A 174 6.75 6.98 -6.18
C ILE A 174 6.82 6.09 -4.93
N CYS A 175 5.68 5.60 -4.45
CA CYS A 175 5.62 4.75 -3.26
C CYS A 175 6.44 3.47 -3.45
N ALA A 176 6.27 2.78 -4.59
CA ALA A 176 6.97 1.56 -4.94
C ALA A 176 8.48 1.76 -5.10
N TYR A 177 8.90 2.86 -5.74
CA TYR A 177 10.31 3.21 -5.84
C TYR A 177 10.95 3.31 -4.46
N TYR A 178 10.36 4.08 -3.54
CA TYR A 178 10.89 4.19 -2.18
C TYR A 178 10.81 2.88 -1.41
N ALA A 179 9.74 2.10 -1.56
CA ALA A 179 9.60 0.82 -0.88
C ALA A 179 10.69 -0.19 -1.26
N LEU A 180 11.20 -0.13 -2.50
CA LEU A 180 12.01 -1.19 -3.10
C LEU A 180 13.45 -0.78 -3.44
N LYS A 181 13.78 0.52 -3.52
CA LYS A 181 15.08 1.01 -4.03
C LYS A 181 16.32 0.43 -3.33
N ASP A 182 16.24 0.16 -2.04
CA ASP A 182 17.37 -0.36 -1.23
C ASP A 182 17.17 -1.82 -0.80
N GLY A 183 16.23 -2.53 -1.45
CA GLY A 183 15.81 -3.87 -1.05
C GLY A 183 14.85 -3.89 0.13
N TYR A 184 14.28 -5.07 0.42
CA TYR A 184 13.25 -5.25 1.44
C TYR A 184 13.25 -6.68 2.01
N SER A 185 12.60 -6.87 3.15
CA SER A 185 12.59 -8.17 3.83
C SER A 185 11.63 -9.18 3.17
N LYS A 186 12.17 -10.18 2.48
CA LYS A 186 11.41 -11.30 1.91
C LYS A 186 10.84 -12.27 2.96
N LYS A 187 11.29 -12.18 4.21
CA LYS A 187 10.86 -13.07 5.30
C LYS A 187 9.47 -12.72 5.82
N ILE A 188 9.07 -11.46 5.72
CA ILE A 188 7.79 -10.96 6.25
C ILE A 188 6.69 -11.20 5.22
N ARG A 189 5.67 -11.97 5.61
CA ARG A 189 4.53 -12.36 4.77
C ARG A 189 3.29 -11.53 5.12
N LEU A 190 3.20 -10.31 4.58
CA LEU A 190 2.10 -9.40 4.90
C LEU A 190 0.74 -9.91 4.40
N LEU A 191 0.69 -10.60 3.26
CA LEU A 191 -0.55 -11.21 2.78
C LEU A 191 -1.15 -12.18 3.79
N ASP A 192 -0.34 -13.04 4.41
CA ASP A 192 -0.81 -14.03 5.38
C ASP A 192 -1.33 -13.32 6.64
N GLU A 193 -0.62 -12.31 7.12
CA GLU A 193 -1.01 -11.49 8.28
C GLU A 193 -2.29 -10.70 8.02
N GLY A 194 -2.40 -10.06 6.85
CA GLY A 194 -3.58 -9.31 6.43
C GLY A 194 -4.81 -10.21 6.24
N ALA A 195 -4.61 -11.44 5.77
CA ALA A 195 -5.70 -12.41 5.61
C ALA A 195 -6.33 -12.81 6.95
N THR A 196 -5.57 -12.77 8.05
CA THR A 196 -6.11 -13.13 9.36
C THR A 196 -7.19 -12.15 9.85
N PHE A 197 -7.34 -10.96 9.25
CA PHE A 197 -8.43 -10.03 9.58
C PHE A 197 -9.82 -10.56 9.15
N GLY A 198 -9.89 -11.51 8.23
CA GLY A 198 -11.16 -12.16 7.86
C GLY A 198 -12.10 -11.31 7.01
N PHE A 199 -11.63 -10.17 6.49
CA PHE A 199 -12.40 -9.31 5.59
C PHE A 199 -12.50 -9.91 4.18
N LEU A 200 -13.27 -10.99 4.02
CA LEU A 200 -13.47 -11.70 2.75
C LEU A 200 -14.29 -10.88 1.73
N SER A 201 -15.04 -9.88 2.20
CA SER A 201 -15.90 -9.03 1.37
C SER A 201 -15.13 -8.20 0.34
N LEU A 202 -13.82 -7.98 0.53
CA LEU A 202 -12.98 -7.15 -0.35
C LEU A 202 -12.01 -7.94 -1.23
N LEU A 203 -12.03 -9.27 -1.18
CA LEU A 203 -11.19 -10.09 -2.05
C LEU A 203 -11.87 -10.26 -3.42
N SER A 204 -11.11 -10.09 -4.51
CA SER A 204 -11.60 -10.54 -5.82
C SER A 204 -11.79 -12.06 -5.82
N GLU A 205 -12.61 -12.61 -6.72
CA GLU A 205 -12.80 -14.07 -6.83
C GLU A 205 -11.51 -14.85 -7.09
N LYS A 206 -10.50 -14.20 -7.69
CA LYS A 206 -9.18 -14.79 -7.85
C LYS A 206 -8.43 -14.83 -6.51
N GLU A 207 -8.47 -13.75 -5.74
CA GLU A 207 -7.81 -13.67 -4.43
C GLU A 207 -8.51 -14.54 -3.39
N LYS A 208 -9.85 -14.66 -3.43
CA LYS A 208 -10.61 -15.63 -2.64
C LYS A 208 -10.15 -17.04 -2.97
N ARG A 209 -10.02 -17.40 -4.25
CA ARG A 209 -9.54 -18.73 -4.65
C ARG A 209 -8.10 -18.99 -4.22
N GLU A 210 -7.18 -18.07 -4.46
CA GLU A 210 -5.79 -18.16 -3.97
C GLU A 210 -5.74 -18.31 -2.44
N TRP A 211 -6.65 -17.64 -1.72
CA TRP A 211 -6.79 -17.76 -0.27
C TRP A 211 -7.31 -19.14 0.15
N PHE A 212 -8.39 -19.63 -0.46
CA PHE A 212 -8.93 -20.97 -0.19
C PHE A 212 -7.93 -22.08 -0.55
N ASP A 213 -7.13 -21.92 -1.61
CA ASP A 213 -6.08 -22.87 -1.99
C ASP A 213 -4.95 -22.90 -0.95
N ARG A 214 -4.51 -21.75 -0.43
CA ARG A 214 -3.48 -21.69 0.61
C ARG A 214 -3.96 -22.22 1.96
N LEU A 215 -5.20 -21.93 2.36
CA LEU A 215 -5.79 -22.52 3.55
C LEU A 215 -5.89 -24.04 3.41
N ARG A 216 -6.33 -24.54 2.25
CA ARG A 216 -6.32 -25.98 1.96
C ARG A 216 -4.91 -26.57 2.05
N GLY A 217 -3.90 -25.89 1.51
CA GLY A 217 -2.49 -26.30 1.63
C GLY A 217 -1.98 -26.35 3.07
N PHE A 218 -2.32 -25.34 3.88
CA PHE A 218 -2.00 -25.30 5.30
C PHE A 218 -2.67 -26.45 6.07
N TRP A 219 -3.96 -26.69 5.84
CA TRP A 219 -4.71 -27.78 6.47
C TRP A 219 -4.26 -29.17 6.02
N ASN A 220 -3.88 -29.34 4.75
CA ASN A 220 -3.32 -30.61 4.28
C ASN A 220 -1.98 -30.90 4.95
N ASN A 221 -1.12 -29.89 5.10
CA ASN A 221 0.15 -30.04 5.82
C ASN A 221 -0.06 -30.26 7.32
N PHE A 222 -1.06 -29.60 7.93
CA PHE A 222 -1.43 -29.80 9.32
C PHE A 222 -2.02 -31.19 9.56
N SER A 223 -2.93 -31.65 8.71
CA SER A 223 -3.51 -33.00 8.75
C SER A 223 -2.43 -34.08 8.57
N ASN A 224 -1.47 -33.86 7.66
CA ASN A 224 -0.33 -34.75 7.46
C ASN A 224 0.64 -34.76 8.66
N CYS A 225 0.81 -33.62 9.35
CA CYS A 225 1.56 -33.58 10.60
C CYS A 225 0.82 -34.31 11.72
N VAL A 226 -0.50 -34.09 11.87
CA VAL A 226 -1.29 -34.74 12.92
C VAL A 226 -1.40 -36.25 12.69
N SER A 227 -1.54 -36.71 11.44
CA SER A 227 -1.58 -38.14 11.10
C SER A 227 -0.28 -38.89 11.38
N GLN A 228 0.87 -38.19 11.40
CA GLN A 228 2.16 -38.76 11.78
C GLN A 228 2.34 -38.94 13.30
N TYR A 229 1.51 -38.30 14.12
CA TYR A 229 1.64 -38.33 15.59
C TYR A 229 0.46 -38.97 16.33
N THR A 230 -0.57 -39.47 15.65
CA THR A 230 -1.71 -40.12 16.30
C THR A 230 -2.18 -41.41 15.61
N ASN A 231 -2.02 -42.54 16.30
CA ASN A 231 -2.99 -43.65 16.17
C ASN A 231 -4.34 -43.17 16.75
N PRO A 232 -5.49 -43.47 16.13
CA PRO A 232 -6.70 -42.67 16.30
C PRO A 232 -7.35 -42.91 17.67
N PRO A 233 -7.90 -41.85 18.28
CA PRO A 233 -9.35 -41.86 18.39
C PRO A 233 -10.02 -40.50 18.13
N ARG A 234 -11.07 -40.55 17.29
CA ARG A 234 -12.27 -39.69 17.31
C ARG A 234 -12.06 -38.21 17.65
N ILE A 235 -11.53 -37.44 16.71
CA ILE A 235 -11.60 -35.98 16.77
C ILE A 235 -12.95 -35.52 16.19
N ARG A 236 -13.90 -35.23 17.08
CA ARG A 236 -15.24 -34.65 16.85
C ARG A 236 -15.23 -33.19 16.33
N TYR A 237 -14.18 -32.74 15.64
CA TYR A 237 -14.10 -31.36 15.13
C TYR A 237 -14.48 -31.21 13.64
N LEU A 238 -14.79 -32.32 12.96
CA LEU A 238 -15.20 -32.33 11.55
C LEU A 238 -16.63 -31.80 11.28
N HIS A 239 -17.45 -31.60 12.31
CA HIS A 239 -18.84 -31.16 12.14
C HIS A 239 -19.06 -29.64 12.13
N ILE A 240 -18.07 -28.82 12.51
CA ILE A 240 -18.24 -27.36 12.51
C ILE A 240 -17.99 -26.75 11.11
N PHE A 241 -17.23 -27.42 10.25
CA PHE A 241 -16.85 -26.84 8.94
C PHE A 241 -17.60 -27.41 7.73
N SER A 242 -18.31 -28.54 7.88
CA SER A 242 -19.24 -29.02 6.85
C SER A 242 -20.42 -28.04 6.65
N TYR A 243 -20.71 -27.17 7.62
CA TYR A 243 -21.77 -26.17 7.51
C TYR A 243 -21.34 -24.87 6.79
N ILE A 244 -20.04 -24.55 6.72
CA ILE A 244 -19.57 -23.33 6.06
C ILE A 244 -19.33 -23.55 4.55
N ALA A 245 -19.04 -24.79 4.15
CA ALA A 245 -18.89 -25.15 2.73
C ALA A 245 -20.23 -25.39 1.99
N ILE A 246 -21.37 -25.42 2.70
CA ILE A 246 -22.70 -25.69 2.11
C ILE A 246 -23.57 -24.40 2.03
N LEU A 247 -23.10 -23.26 2.53
CA LEU A 247 -23.87 -22.00 2.53
C LEU A 247 -23.30 -20.89 1.64
N PHE A 248 -22.39 -21.20 0.70
CA PHE A 248 -21.94 -20.26 -0.33
C PHE A 248 -21.70 -20.95 -1.68
#